data_AF-A0A9P6IE56-F1
#
_entry.id   AF-A0A9P6IE56-F1
#
_cell.length_a   1.000
_cell.length_b   1.000
_cell.length_c   1.000
_cell.angle_alpha   90.00
_cell.angle_beta   90.00
_cell.angle_gamma   90.00
#
_symmetry.space_group_name_H-M   'P 1'
#
loop_
_entity.id
_entity.type
_entity.pdbx_description
1 polymer ?
#
loop_
_entity_poly.entity_id
_entity_poly.type
_entity_poly.pdbx_seq_one_letter_code
_entity_poly.pdbx_strand_id
1 'polypeptide(L)'
;MKSVAAPAKFETRYKLVQLLYQEYTRLNNELKKTAKDDEKKLVLTDQDLIWRTLDEEENIATEKTAVYSNVIKNKIMQYKKMTLIQWKDERVVQRRQQTQKGPNKKPLASPKKIVTGLTPAQEVQLVRHLITPIDGLANHGYVPSVPSEADVEKARQGLEAAKGWEKCDRCDKRFQMFPGRREEDGALASGGSCTYHWGKTYFPERQLGDNTRPQKRYRCCGQAVGDSTGCHTVPNHVFKASDPKRLATILNFAETPANPNVPSDRAVCFDCEMCYTVHGLELVRITATAWPTGEELLDVLVQPVGEILDLNSRYSGVWPEDMATAEPWTAKEEDPTPAQAKNMASPKKPKKKMKIVSSPEVARDLLFSLIGPDTPLIGHGLENDLNSVRIVHPTIIDTVLLFPHKHGLPYRQGLKMLMDTLLNRKIQVETSGKVQGHDSAEDARAAGDLVRLKLSEEWKSMKMKGWKLVGGEFVAPGGKARDDLTGQLTSEFLEAAAL
;
A
#
# COMPACT_ATOMS: atom_id res chain seq x y z
N MET A 1 -7.00 -22.94 31.94
CA MET A 1 -7.55 -23.69 30.79
C MET A 1 -8.46 -24.79 31.31
N LYS A 2 -9.78 -24.66 31.17
CA LYS A 2 -10.68 -25.82 31.26
C LYS A 2 -10.92 -26.28 29.82
N SER A 3 -10.55 -27.52 29.50
CA SER A 3 -10.80 -28.10 28.19
C SER A 3 -12.31 -28.14 27.94
N VAL A 4 -12.75 -27.61 26.80
CA VAL A 4 -14.11 -27.87 26.32
C VAL A 4 -14.17 -29.36 25.98
N ALA A 5 -15.08 -30.09 26.62
CA ALA A 5 -15.22 -31.53 26.37
C ALA A 5 -15.62 -31.76 24.91
N ALA A 6 -14.92 -32.68 24.23
CA ALA A 6 -15.19 -32.99 22.83
C ALA A 6 -16.63 -33.53 22.65
N PRO A 7 -17.33 -33.18 21.54
CA PRO A 7 -18.73 -33.58 21.32
C PRO A 7 -18.95 -35.10 21.24
N ALA A 8 -17.91 -35.87 20.93
CA ALA A 8 -17.84 -37.32 21.03
C ALA A 8 -16.36 -37.76 21.05
N LYS A 9 -16.11 -39.04 21.34
CA LYS A 9 -14.77 -39.63 21.23
C LYS A 9 -14.26 -39.51 19.79
N PHE A 10 -12.95 -39.28 19.64
CA PHE A 10 -12.29 -39.12 18.35
C PHE A 10 -12.64 -40.25 17.36
N GLU A 11 -12.57 -41.50 17.80
CA GLU A 11 -12.90 -42.68 16.98
C GLU A 11 -14.31 -42.63 16.39
N THR A 12 -15.27 -42.12 17.17
CA THR A 12 -16.67 -41.98 16.76
C THR A 12 -16.82 -40.82 15.77
N ARG A 13 -16.16 -39.68 16.02
CA ARG A 13 -16.18 -38.53 15.11
C ARG A 13 -15.55 -38.89 13.76
N TYR A 14 -14.38 -39.53 13.79
CA TYR A 14 -13.65 -39.95 12.60
C TYR A 14 -14.48 -40.88 11.70
N LYS A 15 -15.11 -41.91 12.28
CA LYS A 15 -16.00 -42.81 11.52
C LYS A 15 -17.20 -42.08 10.90
N LEU A 16 -17.79 -41.12 11.61
CA LEU A 16 -18.95 -40.37 11.10
C LEU A 16 -18.54 -39.40 9.98
N VAL A 17 -17.38 -38.76 10.07
CA VAL A 17 -16.78 -37.94 9.00
C VAL A 17 -16.53 -38.79 7.75
N GLN A 18 -15.94 -39.97 7.91
CA GLN A 18 -15.69 -40.87 6.77
C GLN A 18 -16.98 -41.30 6.07
N LEU A 19 -18.02 -41.65 6.82
CA LEU A 19 -19.32 -42.02 6.26
C LEU A 19 -19.99 -40.84 5.53
N LEU A 20 -19.89 -39.62 6.05
CA LEU A 20 -20.43 -38.43 5.39
C LEU A 20 -19.66 -38.12 4.10
N TYR A 21 -18.34 -38.21 4.12
CA TYR A 21 -17.48 -38.03 2.95
C TYR A 21 -17.80 -39.05 1.84
N GLN A 22 -18.07 -40.31 2.21
CA GLN A 22 -18.46 -41.35 1.26
C GLN A 22 -19.75 -41.00 0.53
N GLU A 23 -20.77 -40.49 1.22
CA GLU A 23 -22.04 -40.10 0.59
C GLU A 23 -21.88 -38.88 -0.32
N TYR A 24 -21.08 -37.88 0.08
CA TYR A 24 -20.75 -36.75 -0.81
C TYR A 24 -19.99 -37.18 -2.05
N THR A 25 -19.02 -38.08 -1.89
CA THR A 25 -18.24 -38.62 -3.01
C THR A 25 -19.13 -39.41 -3.97
N ARG A 26 -20.06 -40.21 -3.45
CA ARG A 26 -21.03 -40.96 -4.27
C ARG A 26 -21.87 -40.03 -5.14
N LEU A 27 -22.52 -39.04 -4.54
CA LEU A 27 -23.37 -38.06 -5.25
C LEU A 27 -22.57 -37.21 -6.24
N ASN A 28 -21.36 -36.80 -5.88
CA ASN A 28 -20.50 -35.99 -6.74
C ASN A 28 -19.96 -36.79 -7.95
N ASN A 29 -19.68 -38.08 -7.77
CA ASN A 29 -19.28 -38.96 -8.86
C ASN A 29 -20.44 -39.30 -9.80
N GLU A 30 -21.65 -39.49 -9.27
CA GLU A 30 -22.86 -39.64 -10.08
C GLU A 30 -23.13 -38.38 -10.92
N LEU A 31 -22.93 -37.18 -10.33
CA LEU A 31 -23.00 -35.92 -11.05
C LEU A 31 -21.91 -35.81 -12.13
N LYS A 32 -20.66 -36.16 -11.80
CA LYS A 32 -19.53 -36.11 -12.75
C LYS A 32 -19.75 -36.98 -13.99
N LYS A 33 -20.43 -38.13 -13.84
CA LYS A 33 -20.75 -39.05 -14.95
C LYS A 33 -21.89 -38.56 -15.85
N THR A 34 -22.81 -37.75 -15.31
CA THR A 34 -24.07 -37.38 -15.98
C THR A 34 -24.19 -35.88 -16.29
N ALA A 35 -23.20 -35.07 -15.91
CA ALA A 35 -23.21 -33.61 -16.07
C ALA A 35 -23.07 -33.17 -17.53
N LYS A 36 -23.96 -32.26 -17.95
CA LYS A 36 -23.84 -31.48 -19.19
C LYS A 36 -22.81 -30.35 -19.04
N ASP A 37 -22.40 -29.72 -20.13
CA ASP A 37 -21.34 -28.69 -20.13
C ASP A 37 -21.59 -27.53 -19.17
N ASP A 38 -22.85 -27.13 -19.02
CA ASP A 38 -23.29 -26.08 -18.10
C ASP A 38 -23.40 -26.54 -16.63
N GLU A 39 -23.37 -27.85 -16.38
CA GLU A 39 -23.45 -28.50 -15.06
C GLU A 39 -22.08 -28.97 -14.54
N LYS A 40 -21.06 -29.09 -15.41
CA LYS A 40 -19.67 -29.44 -15.01
C LYS A 40 -19.14 -28.56 -13.87
N LYS A 41 -19.56 -27.30 -13.86
CA LYS A 41 -19.23 -26.30 -12.85
C LYS A 41 -19.78 -26.63 -11.45
N LEU A 42 -20.74 -27.55 -11.32
CA LEU A 42 -21.34 -27.96 -10.04
C LEU A 42 -20.58 -29.12 -9.38
N VAL A 43 -19.77 -29.85 -10.14
CA VAL A 43 -18.92 -30.95 -9.66
C VAL A 43 -17.83 -30.38 -8.75
N LEU A 44 -17.70 -30.95 -7.55
CA LEU A 44 -16.67 -30.59 -6.58
C LEU A 44 -15.35 -31.30 -6.90
N THR A 45 -14.22 -30.66 -6.61
CA THR A 45 -12.93 -31.35 -6.60
C THR A 45 -12.83 -32.26 -5.37
N ASP A 46 -11.89 -33.20 -5.38
CA ASP A 46 -11.67 -34.10 -4.23
C ASP A 46 -11.31 -33.30 -2.96
N GLN A 47 -10.56 -32.20 -3.11
CA GLN A 47 -10.23 -31.30 -2.00
C GLN A 47 -11.46 -30.55 -1.48
N ASP A 48 -12.36 -30.11 -2.37
CA ASP A 48 -13.59 -29.42 -1.94
C ASP A 48 -14.56 -30.37 -1.24
N LEU A 49 -14.57 -31.67 -1.60
CA LEU A 49 -15.34 -32.68 -0.88
C LEU A 49 -14.80 -32.86 0.54
N ILE A 50 -13.48 -32.88 0.72
CA ILE A 50 -12.84 -32.97 2.04
C ILE A 50 -13.20 -31.74 2.87
N TRP A 51 -12.99 -30.53 2.33
CA TRP A 51 -13.33 -29.29 3.04
C TRP A 51 -14.81 -29.25 3.41
N ARG A 52 -15.70 -29.59 2.48
CA ARG A 52 -17.14 -29.62 2.77
C ARG A 52 -17.49 -30.57 3.90
N THR A 53 -16.89 -31.77 3.93
CA THR A 53 -17.15 -32.72 5.03
C THR A 53 -16.62 -32.20 6.36
N LEU A 54 -15.43 -31.60 6.37
CA LEU A 54 -14.83 -31.06 7.60
C LEU A 54 -15.59 -29.83 8.12
N ASP A 55 -15.94 -28.88 7.24
CA ASP A 55 -16.72 -27.70 7.60
C ASP A 55 -18.10 -28.08 8.17
N GLU A 56 -18.77 -29.07 7.56
CA GLU A 56 -20.05 -29.57 8.07
C GLU A 56 -19.90 -30.25 9.43
N GLU A 57 -18.83 -31.03 9.64
CA GLU A 57 -18.57 -31.65 10.94
C GLU A 57 -18.24 -30.61 12.02
N GLU A 58 -17.41 -29.62 11.68
CA GLU A 58 -17.05 -28.52 12.58
C GLU A 58 -18.29 -27.72 12.98
N ASN A 59 -19.15 -27.36 12.02
CA ASN A 59 -20.40 -26.65 12.31
C ASN A 59 -21.33 -27.45 13.23
N ILE A 60 -21.49 -28.76 13.01
CA ILE A 60 -22.32 -29.59 13.90
C ILE A 60 -21.66 -29.74 15.28
N ALA A 61 -20.34 -29.90 15.32
CA ALA A 61 -19.56 -30.05 16.55
C ALA A 61 -19.61 -28.78 17.43
N THR A 62 -19.61 -27.60 16.81
CA THR A 62 -19.58 -26.31 17.47
C THR A 62 -20.97 -25.79 17.82
N GLU A 63 -21.96 -25.90 16.91
CA GLU A 63 -23.30 -25.34 17.14
C GLU A 63 -24.25 -26.32 17.84
N LYS A 64 -24.04 -27.63 17.68
CA LYS A 64 -24.97 -28.68 18.14
C LYS A 64 -24.28 -29.75 18.97
N THR A 65 -23.31 -29.35 19.79
CA THR A 65 -22.41 -30.22 20.58
C THR A 65 -23.16 -31.30 21.37
N ALA A 66 -24.23 -30.94 22.11
CA ALA A 66 -24.96 -31.86 22.98
C ALA A 66 -25.68 -33.01 22.24
N VAL A 67 -25.99 -32.82 20.95
CA VAL A 67 -26.72 -33.79 20.11
C VAL A 67 -25.91 -34.21 18.87
N TYR A 68 -24.61 -33.94 18.86
CA TYR A 68 -23.70 -34.10 17.72
C TYR A 68 -23.88 -35.44 17.00
N SER A 69 -23.80 -36.55 17.74
CA SER A 69 -23.84 -37.90 17.16
C SER A 69 -25.17 -38.19 16.44
N ASN A 70 -26.29 -37.65 16.94
CA ASN A 70 -27.60 -37.85 16.31
C ASN A 70 -27.76 -36.96 15.09
N VAL A 71 -27.28 -35.71 15.15
CA VAL A 71 -27.38 -34.75 14.04
C VAL A 71 -26.55 -35.20 12.84
N ILE A 72 -25.29 -35.62 13.04
CA ILE A 72 -24.45 -36.05 11.92
C ILE A 72 -24.93 -37.38 11.33
N LYS A 73 -25.44 -38.32 12.14
CA LYS A 73 -26.07 -39.56 11.63
C LYS A 73 -27.31 -39.27 10.79
N ASN A 74 -28.17 -38.35 11.24
CA ASN A 74 -29.34 -37.94 10.46
C ASN A 74 -28.93 -37.28 9.14
N LYS A 75 -27.86 -36.48 9.15
CA LYS A 75 -27.33 -35.84 7.94
C LYS A 75 -26.75 -36.86 6.95
N ILE A 76 -25.98 -37.85 7.43
CA ILE A 76 -25.52 -38.98 6.60
C ILE A 76 -26.72 -39.70 5.99
N MET A 77 -27.75 -40.01 6.78
CA MET A 77 -28.96 -40.68 6.29
C MET A 77 -29.73 -39.83 5.26
N GLN A 78 -29.74 -38.51 5.41
CA GLN A 78 -30.33 -37.58 4.46
C GLN A 78 -29.61 -37.66 3.11
N TYR A 79 -28.26 -37.56 3.08
CA TYR A 79 -27.49 -37.65 1.83
C TYR A 79 -27.48 -39.05 1.22
N LYS A 80 -27.59 -40.09 2.05
CA LYS A 80 -27.78 -41.46 1.58
C LYS A 80 -29.10 -41.65 0.82
N LYS A 81 -30.16 -40.96 1.24
CA LYS A 81 -31.49 -41.00 0.59
C LYS A 81 -31.66 -39.93 -0.52
N MET A 82 -30.70 -39.03 -0.65
CA MET A 82 -30.77 -37.92 -1.60
C MET A 82 -30.60 -38.41 -3.03
N THR A 83 -31.47 -37.92 -3.92
CA THR A 83 -31.35 -38.18 -5.36
C THR A 83 -30.38 -37.22 -6.01
N LEU A 84 -29.87 -37.57 -7.20
CA LEU A 84 -28.98 -36.72 -7.97
C LEU A 84 -29.61 -35.34 -8.30
N ILE A 85 -30.93 -35.28 -8.53
CA ILE A 85 -31.63 -34.02 -8.82
C ILE A 85 -31.57 -33.10 -7.60
N GLN A 86 -31.87 -33.64 -6.41
CA GLN A 86 -31.79 -32.88 -5.16
C GLN A 86 -30.36 -32.44 -4.85
N TRP A 87 -29.37 -33.27 -5.16
CA TRP A 87 -27.95 -32.90 -5.05
C TRP A 87 -27.59 -31.75 -6.00
N LYS A 88 -28.06 -31.77 -7.25
CA LYS A 88 -27.88 -30.67 -8.21
C LYS A 88 -28.50 -29.37 -7.69
N ASP A 89 -29.75 -29.43 -7.22
CA ASP A 89 -30.44 -28.27 -6.66
C ASP A 89 -29.71 -27.71 -5.44
N GLU A 90 -29.23 -28.57 -4.55
CA GLU A 90 -28.43 -28.16 -3.40
C GLU A 90 -27.11 -27.52 -3.83
N ARG A 91 -26.44 -28.03 -4.87
CA ARG A 91 -25.22 -27.42 -5.42
C ARG A 91 -25.49 -26.08 -6.10
N VAL A 92 -26.62 -25.91 -6.76
CA VAL A 92 -27.06 -24.62 -7.33
C VAL A 92 -27.36 -23.62 -6.21
N VAL A 93 -28.12 -24.02 -5.20
CA VAL A 93 -28.44 -23.18 -4.03
C VAL A 93 -27.18 -22.85 -3.25
N GLN A 94 -26.29 -23.80 -3.01
CA GLN A 94 -25.03 -23.57 -2.30
C GLN A 94 -24.11 -22.66 -3.10
N ARG A 95 -24.07 -22.76 -4.43
CA ARG A 95 -23.31 -21.80 -5.26
C ARG A 95 -23.92 -20.40 -5.19
N ARG A 96 -25.25 -20.29 -5.22
CA ARG A 96 -25.97 -19.02 -4.99
C ARG A 96 -25.70 -18.45 -3.59
N GLN A 97 -25.63 -19.31 -2.58
CA GLN A 97 -25.32 -18.93 -1.20
C GLN A 97 -23.83 -18.61 -0.99
N GLN A 98 -22.89 -19.29 -1.66
CA GLN A 98 -21.47 -18.94 -1.68
C GLN A 98 -21.23 -17.60 -2.39
N THR A 99 -22.04 -17.27 -3.40
CA THR A 99 -22.07 -15.92 -3.97
C THR A 99 -22.73 -14.87 -3.06
N GLN A 100 -23.43 -15.26 -1.99
CA GLN A 100 -24.18 -14.36 -1.10
C GLN A 100 -23.72 -14.34 0.37
N LYS A 101 -22.95 -15.31 0.86
CA LYS A 101 -22.50 -15.47 2.26
C LYS A 101 -21.01 -15.83 2.38
N GLY A 102 -20.14 -15.08 1.70
CA GLY A 102 -18.76 -14.91 2.17
C GLY A 102 -18.72 -13.89 3.31
N PRO A 103 -17.73 -13.93 4.23
CA PRO A 103 -17.56 -12.92 5.25
C PRO A 103 -17.18 -11.63 4.55
N ASN A 104 -18.15 -10.73 4.31
CA ASN A 104 -17.95 -9.39 3.77
C ASN A 104 -16.86 -9.28 2.67
N LYS A 105 -16.78 -10.28 1.77
CA LYS A 105 -16.19 -10.08 0.45
C LYS A 105 -17.38 -9.75 -0.43
N LYS A 106 -17.57 -8.44 -0.64
CA LYS A 106 -18.28 -7.96 -1.83
C LYS A 106 -17.86 -8.86 -3.00
N PRO A 107 -18.75 -9.22 -3.95
CA PRO A 107 -18.28 -9.76 -5.23
C PRO A 107 -17.13 -8.84 -5.65
N LEU A 108 -15.99 -9.40 -6.11
CA LEU A 108 -14.86 -8.59 -6.55
C LEU A 108 -15.42 -7.69 -7.65
N ALA A 109 -15.91 -6.50 -7.27
CA ALA A 109 -16.46 -5.57 -8.20
C ALA A 109 -15.31 -5.33 -9.16
N SER A 110 -15.60 -5.43 -10.45
CA SER A 110 -14.61 -5.05 -11.43
C SER A 110 -14.05 -3.68 -11.01
N PRO A 111 -12.72 -3.48 -11.07
CA PRO A 111 -12.12 -2.22 -10.64
C PRO A 111 -12.94 -1.06 -11.19
N LYS A 112 -13.38 -0.17 -10.29
CA LYS A 112 -14.28 0.94 -10.64
C LYS A 112 -13.58 1.79 -11.68
N LYS A 113 -14.08 1.77 -12.92
CA LYS A 113 -13.54 2.60 -13.99
C LYS A 113 -13.85 4.05 -13.69
N ILE A 114 -12.81 4.88 -13.65
CA ILE A 114 -12.94 6.32 -13.49
C ILE A 114 -13.23 6.92 -14.88
N VAL A 115 -14.39 7.55 -15.03
CA VAL A 115 -14.78 8.23 -16.28
C VAL A 115 -15.00 9.70 -15.96
N THR A 116 -14.07 10.54 -16.42
CA THR A 116 -14.14 12.01 -16.28
C THR A 116 -14.87 12.65 -17.46
N GLY A 117 -14.76 12.04 -18.65
CA GLY A 117 -15.25 12.62 -19.90
C GLY A 117 -14.42 13.83 -20.37
N LEU A 118 -13.20 13.96 -19.88
CA LEU A 118 -12.22 15.01 -20.22
C LEU A 118 -11.04 14.40 -20.98
N THR A 119 -10.36 15.20 -21.79
CA THR A 119 -9.06 14.81 -22.39
C THR A 119 -7.96 14.85 -21.32
N PRO A 120 -6.82 14.16 -21.51
CA PRO A 120 -5.70 14.23 -20.57
C PRO A 120 -5.23 15.66 -20.26
N ALA A 121 -5.13 16.52 -21.27
CA ALA A 121 -4.77 17.92 -21.09
C ALA A 121 -5.78 18.69 -20.23
N GLN A 122 -7.09 18.41 -20.42
CA GLN A 122 -8.15 19.00 -19.60
C GLN A 122 -8.13 18.48 -18.16
N GLU A 123 -7.81 17.20 -17.96
CA GLU A 123 -7.61 16.63 -16.64
C GLU A 123 -6.46 17.36 -15.92
N VAL A 124 -5.34 17.63 -16.59
CA VAL A 124 -4.20 18.36 -16.00
C VAL A 124 -4.53 19.82 -15.71
N GLN A 125 -5.30 20.49 -16.57
CA GLN A 125 -5.76 21.85 -16.28
C GLN A 125 -6.63 21.89 -15.02
N LEU A 126 -7.57 20.93 -14.90
CA LEU A 126 -8.53 20.91 -13.79
C LEU A 126 -7.92 20.41 -12.48
N VAL A 127 -6.89 19.57 -12.52
CA VAL A 127 -6.25 19.01 -11.31
C VAL A 127 -5.63 20.08 -10.42
N ARG A 128 -5.32 21.26 -10.97
CA ARG A 128 -4.82 22.43 -10.21
C ARG A 128 -5.79 22.91 -9.13
N HIS A 129 -7.09 22.65 -9.28
CA HIS A 129 -8.09 22.92 -8.23
C HIS A 129 -7.95 22.00 -7.00
N LEU A 130 -7.18 20.92 -7.12
CA LEU A 130 -6.94 19.94 -6.05
C LEU A 130 -5.58 20.10 -5.38
N ILE A 131 -4.85 21.20 -5.66
CA ILE A 131 -3.61 21.53 -4.93
C ILE A 131 -3.92 21.59 -3.43
N THR A 132 -3.10 20.91 -2.64
CA THR A 132 -3.22 20.79 -1.20
C THR A 132 -2.17 21.68 -0.54
N PRO A 133 -2.51 22.89 -0.05
CA PRO A 133 -1.58 23.78 0.62
C PRO A 133 -0.97 23.08 1.84
N ILE A 134 0.34 23.18 1.96
CA ILE A 134 1.10 22.59 3.07
C ILE A 134 1.50 23.62 4.13
N ASP A 135 1.15 24.89 3.93
CA ASP A 135 1.36 25.96 4.90
C ASP A 135 0.67 25.61 6.22
N GLY A 136 1.42 25.65 7.33
CA GLY A 136 0.94 25.24 8.65
C GLY A 136 0.98 23.73 8.93
N LEU A 137 1.40 22.88 7.98
CA LEU A 137 1.54 21.44 8.19
C LEU A 137 2.94 21.00 8.65
N ALA A 138 3.79 21.93 9.09
CA ALA A 138 5.14 21.64 9.59
C ALA A 138 5.14 20.63 10.76
N ASN A 139 4.16 20.75 11.67
CA ASN A 139 3.97 19.82 12.79
C ASN A 139 3.57 18.39 12.35
N HIS A 140 3.22 18.22 11.08
CA HIS A 140 2.87 16.93 10.48
C HIS A 140 3.95 16.40 9.52
N GLY A 141 5.13 17.03 9.49
CA GLY A 141 6.31 16.58 8.75
C GLY A 141 6.53 17.24 7.40
N TYR A 142 5.62 18.10 6.93
CA TYR A 142 5.82 18.85 5.68
C TYR A 142 6.83 19.97 5.86
N VAL A 143 7.61 20.25 4.82
CA VAL A 143 8.65 21.27 4.83
C VAL A 143 8.26 22.37 3.84
N PRO A 144 7.68 23.49 4.31
CA PRO A 144 7.17 24.55 3.42
C PRO A 144 8.29 25.45 2.88
N SER A 145 9.46 25.48 3.52
CA SER A 145 10.61 26.30 3.10
C SER A 145 11.92 25.62 3.44
N VAL A 146 12.97 25.94 2.68
CA VAL A 146 14.31 25.39 2.89
C VAL A 146 14.86 25.85 4.26
N PRO A 147 15.37 24.93 5.10
CA PRO A 147 16.01 25.28 6.35
C PRO A 147 17.19 26.25 6.13
N SER A 148 17.27 27.30 6.95
CA SER A 148 18.36 28.28 6.88
C SER A 148 19.71 27.66 7.26
N GLU A 149 20.80 28.13 6.66
CA GLU A 149 22.15 27.61 6.98
C GLU A 149 22.48 27.72 8.48
N ALA A 150 22.03 28.79 9.15
CA ALA A 150 22.22 28.97 10.58
C ALA A 150 21.48 27.90 11.42
N ASP A 151 20.27 27.53 11.00
CA ASP A 151 19.50 26.45 11.63
C ASP A 151 20.15 25.08 11.42
N VAL A 152 20.67 24.84 10.21
CA VAL A 152 21.37 23.59 9.86
C VAL A 152 22.65 23.46 10.68
N GLU A 153 23.43 24.54 10.79
CA GLU A 153 24.66 24.56 11.59
C GLU A 153 24.37 24.31 13.08
N LYS A 154 23.30 24.90 13.62
CA LYS A 154 22.86 24.62 14.99
C LYS A 154 22.45 23.15 15.17
N ALA A 155 21.78 22.55 14.19
CA ALA A 155 21.43 21.13 14.22
C ALA A 155 22.69 20.25 14.19
N ARG A 156 23.69 20.61 13.37
CA ARG A 156 24.99 19.93 13.27
C ARG A 156 25.72 19.91 14.62
N GLN A 157 25.79 21.05 15.30
CA GLN A 157 26.37 21.16 16.65
C GLN A 157 25.63 20.29 17.67
N GLY A 158 24.29 20.22 17.57
CA GLY A 158 23.47 19.35 18.41
C GLY A 158 23.77 17.86 18.20
N LEU A 159 23.99 17.43 16.95
CA LEU A 159 24.38 16.06 16.63
C LEU A 159 25.77 15.70 17.15
N GLU A 160 26.73 16.62 17.01
CA GLU A 160 28.08 16.45 17.53
C GLU A 160 28.06 16.30 19.06
N ALA A 161 27.27 17.12 19.76
CA ALA A 161 27.06 17.01 21.20
C ALA A 161 26.38 15.69 21.61
N ALA A 162 25.48 15.16 20.78
CA ALA A 162 24.80 13.89 21.02
C ALA A 162 25.72 12.67 20.82
N LYS A 163 26.89 12.84 20.18
CA LYS A 163 27.90 11.79 19.94
C LYS A 163 27.32 10.52 19.28
N GLY A 164 26.34 10.71 18.39
CA GLY A 164 25.68 9.63 17.65
C GLY A 164 24.74 8.74 18.48
N TRP A 165 24.36 9.14 19.70
CA TRP A 165 23.40 8.37 20.50
C TRP A 165 21.97 8.57 20.01
N GLU A 166 21.33 7.48 19.61
CA GLU A 166 19.98 7.46 19.07
C GLU A 166 19.05 6.51 19.84
N LYS A 167 17.76 6.65 19.57
CA LYS A 167 16.73 5.70 20.00
C LYS A 167 16.33 4.83 18.81
N CYS A 168 16.36 3.51 18.98
CA CYS A 168 16.02 2.56 17.93
C CYS A 168 14.53 2.68 17.55
N ASP A 169 14.23 2.86 16.27
CA ASP A 169 12.87 3.01 15.72
C ASP A 169 12.05 1.71 15.83
N ARG A 170 12.73 0.58 16.03
CA ARG A 170 12.12 -0.76 16.04
C ARG A 170 11.86 -1.31 17.43
N CYS A 171 12.86 -1.25 18.31
CA CYS A 171 12.81 -1.85 19.65
C CYS A 171 12.91 -0.84 20.79
N ASP A 172 12.93 0.46 20.49
CA ASP A 172 13.01 1.57 21.44
C ASP A 172 14.29 1.64 22.30
N LYS A 173 15.23 0.71 22.16
CA LYS A 173 16.50 0.72 22.89
C LYS A 173 17.41 1.87 22.43
N ARG A 174 18.21 2.40 23.36
CA ARG A 174 19.26 3.37 23.03
C ARG A 174 20.49 2.66 22.49
N PHE A 175 21.09 3.24 21.47
CA PHE A 175 22.29 2.74 20.81
C PHE A 175 23.09 3.90 20.21
N GLN A 176 24.30 3.63 19.74
CA GLN A 176 25.21 4.63 19.20
C GLN A 176 25.54 4.32 17.75
N MET A 177 25.57 5.36 16.92
CA MET A 177 25.93 5.31 15.51
C MET A 177 27.40 5.65 15.29
N PHE A 178 28.02 4.97 14.32
CA PHE A 178 29.41 5.21 13.90
C PHE A 178 29.49 5.42 12.38
N PRO A 179 29.17 6.62 11.87
CA PRO A 179 29.45 6.98 10.48
C PRO A 179 30.94 6.81 10.18
N GLY A 180 31.31 6.20 9.05
CA GLY A 180 32.71 5.90 8.73
C GLY A 180 33.31 4.70 9.46
N ARG A 181 32.47 3.91 10.18
CA ARG A 181 32.82 2.74 11.01
C ARG A 181 33.60 3.07 12.28
N ARG A 182 33.34 2.30 13.34
CA ARG A 182 34.12 2.35 14.58
C ARG A 182 35.53 1.80 14.37
N GLU A 183 36.55 2.52 14.87
CA GLU A 183 37.96 2.16 14.70
C GLU A 183 38.33 0.78 15.27
N GLU A 184 37.73 0.38 16.39
CA GLU A 184 38.10 -0.85 17.11
C GLU A 184 37.72 -2.15 16.36
N ASP A 185 36.57 -2.18 15.71
CA ASP A 185 35.98 -3.42 15.15
C ASP A 185 35.22 -3.23 13.83
N GLY A 186 35.21 -2.01 13.27
CA GLY A 186 34.55 -1.71 12.02
C GLY A 186 33.02 -1.66 12.08
N ALA A 187 32.42 -1.70 13.28
CA ALA A 187 30.97 -1.69 13.45
C ALA A 187 30.36 -0.33 13.05
N LEU A 188 29.17 -0.35 12.43
CA LEU A 188 28.42 0.85 12.05
C LEU A 188 27.44 1.31 13.15
N ALA A 189 27.10 0.43 14.08
CA ALA A 189 26.20 0.69 15.18
C ALA A 189 26.57 -0.14 16.41
N SER A 190 26.30 0.38 17.61
CA SER A 190 26.41 -0.36 18.87
C SER A 190 25.13 -1.14 19.21
N GLY A 191 25.16 -1.93 20.28
CA GLY A 191 23.98 -2.64 20.79
C GLY A 191 23.66 -3.98 20.12
N GLY A 192 24.48 -4.41 19.15
CA GLY A 192 24.36 -5.72 18.50
C GLY A 192 23.04 -5.90 17.76
N SER A 193 22.50 -7.12 17.77
CA SER A 193 21.27 -7.44 17.05
C SER A 193 20.03 -6.77 17.66
N CYS A 194 19.10 -6.37 16.78
CA CYS A 194 17.84 -5.76 17.15
C CYS A 194 16.68 -6.75 16.96
N THR A 195 16.04 -7.13 18.07
CA THR A 195 14.84 -7.98 18.08
C THR A 195 13.58 -7.14 18.28
N TYR A 196 12.59 -7.26 17.39
CA TYR A 196 11.37 -6.46 17.40
C TYR A 196 10.17 -7.16 16.74
N HIS A 197 8.98 -6.56 16.87
CA HIS A 197 7.77 -6.97 16.15
C HIS A 197 7.48 -5.99 15.00
N TRP A 198 7.58 -6.45 13.75
CA TRP A 198 7.29 -5.61 12.58
C TRP A 198 5.78 -5.44 12.31
N GLY A 199 4.95 -6.37 12.79
CA GLY A 199 3.53 -6.39 12.48
C GLY A 199 2.73 -5.46 13.39
N LYS A 200 1.83 -4.65 12.82
CA LYS A 200 0.95 -3.77 13.61
C LYS A 200 0.14 -4.56 14.65
N THR A 201 -0.11 -3.92 15.79
CA THR A 201 -0.96 -4.51 16.84
C THR A 201 -2.44 -4.50 16.43
N TYR A 202 -3.21 -5.52 16.81
CA TYR A 202 -4.66 -5.61 16.60
C TYR A 202 -5.35 -6.23 17.82
N PHE A 203 -6.65 -5.95 17.97
CA PHE A 203 -7.49 -6.68 18.91
C PHE A 203 -8.12 -7.87 18.17
N PRO A 204 -7.99 -9.10 18.68
CA PRO A 204 -8.70 -10.24 18.12
C PRO A 204 -10.23 -10.04 18.26
N GLU A 205 -10.99 -10.60 17.33
CA GLU A 205 -12.46 -10.58 17.40
C GLU A 205 -12.94 -11.27 18.69
N ARG A 206 -13.94 -10.67 19.34
CA ARG A 206 -14.55 -11.24 20.55
C ARG A 206 -15.45 -12.39 20.16
N GLN A 207 -15.31 -13.53 20.83
CA GLN A 207 -16.30 -14.60 20.74
C GLN A 207 -17.56 -14.19 21.53
N LEU A 208 -18.73 -14.54 20.97
CA LEU A 208 -20.02 -14.20 21.57
C LEU A 208 -20.16 -14.89 22.94
N GLY A 209 -20.29 -14.11 24.02
CA GLY A 209 -20.40 -14.60 25.40
C GLY A 209 -19.12 -14.50 26.25
N ASP A 210 -18.01 -14.06 25.67
CA ASP A 210 -16.77 -13.79 26.42
C ASP A 210 -16.71 -12.32 26.88
N ASN A 211 -16.78 -12.12 28.20
CA ASN A 211 -16.67 -10.81 28.84
C ASN A 211 -15.22 -10.43 29.20
N THR A 212 -14.23 -11.26 28.85
CA THR A 212 -12.82 -10.94 29.11
C THR A 212 -12.34 -9.80 28.19
N ARG A 213 -11.51 -8.92 28.75
CA ARG A 213 -10.92 -7.82 27.97
C ARG A 213 -9.94 -8.42 26.95
N PRO A 214 -10.16 -8.27 25.63
CA PRO A 214 -9.29 -8.88 24.63
C PRO A 214 -7.89 -8.28 24.73
N GLN A 215 -6.88 -9.15 24.85
CA GLN A 215 -5.48 -8.72 24.81
C GLN A 215 -5.09 -8.31 23.39
N LYS A 216 -4.36 -7.20 23.30
CA LYS A 216 -3.80 -6.71 22.04
C LYS A 216 -2.71 -7.69 21.57
N ARG A 217 -2.68 -8.04 20.29
CA ARG A 217 -1.73 -9.00 19.68
C ARG A 217 -0.99 -8.38 18.50
N TYR A 218 0.19 -8.89 18.17
CA TYR A 218 0.94 -8.47 16.98
C TYR A 218 0.57 -9.26 15.74
N ARG A 219 0.37 -8.60 14.59
CA ARG A 219 0.05 -9.28 13.32
C ARG A 219 1.17 -10.17 12.77
N CYS A 220 2.41 -9.94 13.18
CA CYS A 220 3.57 -10.67 12.66
C CYS A 220 3.69 -12.09 13.19
N CYS A 221 3.25 -12.36 14.42
CA CYS A 221 3.42 -13.65 15.09
C CYS A 221 2.22 -14.09 15.94
N GLY A 222 1.20 -13.23 16.10
CA GLY A 222 0.03 -13.51 16.95
C GLY A 222 0.28 -13.45 18.45
N GLN A 223 1.51 -13.21 18.92
CA GLN A 223 1.84 -13.07 20.34
C GLN A 223 1.13 -11.86 20.96
N ALA A 224 0.81 -11.93 22.25
CA ALA A 224 0.22 -10.81 22.97
C ALA A 224 1.27 -9.72 23.23
N VAL A 225 0.82 -8.46 23.29
CA VAL A 225 1.71 -7.34 23.62
C VAL A 225 2.25 -7.52 25.03
N GLY A 226 3.57 -7.63 25.15
CA GLY A 226 4.29 -7.87 26.41
C GLY A 226 4.86 -9.28 26.56
N ASP A 227 4.47 -10.25 25.73
CA ASP A 227 4.94 -11.64 25.84
C ASP A 227 6.42 -11.81 25.46
N SER A 228 6.92 -11.01 24.51
CA SER A 228 8.32 -11.02 24.09
C SER A 228 8.78 -9.63 23.64
N THR A 229 10.10 -9.47 23.50
CA THR A 229 10.70 -8.24 22.96
C THR A 229 10.56 -8.13 21.45
N GLY A 230 10.28 -9.25 20.75
CA GLY A 230 10.16 -9.29 19.31
C GLY A 230 10.15 -10.70 18.74
N CYS A 231 9.64 -10.84 17.51
CA CYS A 231 9.62 -12.12 16.78
C CYS A 231 10.51 -12.09 15.51
N HIS A 232 11.24 -11.00 15.30
CA HIS A 232 12.14 -10.81 14.18
C HIS A 232 13.43 -10.19 14.68
N THR A 233 14.57 -10.71 14.25
CA THR A 233 15.89 -10.23 14.65
C THR A 233 16.67 -9.80 13.41
N VAL A 234 17.25 -8.60 13.46
CA VAL A 234 18.17 -8.08 12.45
C VAL A 234 19.54 -7.79 13.06
N PRO A 235 20.62 -7.66 12.26
CA PRO A 235 21.96 -7.44 12.78
C PRO A 235 22.15 -6.09 13.47
N ASN A 236 21.44 -5.04 13.05
CA ASN A 236 21.66 -3.67 13.51
C ASN A 236 20.38 -3.02 14.04
N HIS A 237 20.54 -2.14 15.02
CA HIS A 237 19.54 -1.15 15.38
C HIS A 237 19.51 -0.03 14.32
N VAL A 238 18.37 0.62 14.17
CA VAL A 238 18.16 1.68 13.17
C VAL A 238 17.36 2.82 13.78
N PHE A 239 17.48 4.02 13.23
CA PHE A 239 16.75 5.20 13.70
C PHE A 239 16.19 6.00 12.51
N LYS A 240 15.21 6.86 12.77
CA LYS A 240 14.65 7.81 11.81
C LYS A 240 14.79 9.22 12.36
N ALA A 241 15.50 10.08 11.64
CA ALA A 241 15.42 11.52 11.85
C ALA A 241 14.19 12.07 11.11
N SER A 242 13.44 12.97 11.75
CA SER A 242 12.25 13.62 11.15
C SER A 242 12.32 15.14 11.15
N ASP A 243 13.27 15.72 11.88
CA ASP A 243 13.45 17.17 11.95
C ASP A 243 14.13 17.67 10.66
N PRO A 244 13.53 18.62 9.91
CA PRO A 244 14.08 19.09 8.64
C PRO A 244 15.48 19.70 8.76
N LYS A 245 15.77 20.39 9.87
CA LYS A 245 17.09 21.03 10.10
C LYS A 245 18.16 19.96 10.29
N ARG A 246 17.84 18.90 11.04
CA ARG A 246 18.70 17.71 11.18
C ARG A 246 18.86 16.97 9.85
N LEU A 247 17.80 16.81 9.06
CA LEU A 247 17.85 16.15 7.76
C LEU A 247 18.75 16.91 6.76
N ALA A 248 18.75 18.24 6.85
CA ALA A 248 19.54 19.15 6.03
C ALA A 248 21.04 19.14 6.35
N THR A 249 21.48 18.55 7.48
CA THR A 249 22.93 18.42 7.77
C THR A 249 23.63 17.40 6.88
N ILE A 250 22.87 16.51 6.24
CA ILE A 250 23.39 15.48 5.32
C ILE A 250 23.27 15.94 3.88
N LEU A 251 22.05 16.38 3.50
CA LEU A 251 21.74 16.98 2.22
C LEU A 251 20.66 18.01 2.47
N ASN A 252 20.94 19.28 2.17
CA ASN A 252 19.96 20.35 2.36
C ASN A 252 18.82 20.25 1.34
N PHE A 253 17.67 20.81 1.70
CA PHE A 253 16.51 20.91 0.83
C PHE A 253 16.79 21.89 -0.31
N ALA A 254 16.22 21.61 -1.48
CA ALA A 254 16.23 22.51 -2.62
C ALA A 254 14.79 22.82 -3.04
N GLU A 255 14.52 24.08 -3.36
CA GLU A 255 13.29 24.46 -4.03
C GLU A 255 13.31 23.90 -5.46
N THR A 256 12.14 23.48 -5.94
CA THR A 256 12.00 23.04 -7.33
C THR A 256 12.38 24.20 -8.26
N PRO A 257 13.40 24.07 -9.12
CA PRO A 257 13.84 25.17 -9.97
C PRO A 257 12.84 25.40 -11.12
N ALA A 258 12.79 26.63 -11.63
CA ALA A 258 12.06 26.92 -12.86
C ALA A 258 12.65 26.10 -14.02
N ASN A 259 11.80 25.35 -14.71
CA ASN A 259 12.20 24.50 -15.82
C ASN A 259 11.28 24.77 -17.03
N PRO A 260 11.73 25.52 -18.05
CA PRO A 260 10.89 25.86 -19.20
C PRO A 260 10.68 24.70 -20.18
N ASN A 261 11.43 23.60 -20.03
CA ASN A 261 11.37 22.45 -20.93
C ASN A 261 10.30 21.43 -20.52
N VAL A 262 9.66 21.60 -19.35
CA VAL A 262 8.61 20.69 -18.92
C VAL A 262 7.30 20.99 -19.65
N PRO A 263 6.58 19.96 -20.14
CA PRO A 263 5.27 20.14 -20.72
C PRO A 263 4.30 20.75 -19.70
N SER A 264 3.64 21.84 -20.09
CA SER A 264 2.67 22.54 -19.24
C SER A 264 1.37 21.76 -19.02
N ASP A 265 1.12 20.75 -19.84
CA ASP A 265 -0.04 19.86 -19.85
C ASP A 265 0.24 18.53 -19.15
N ARG A 266 1.24 18.48 -18.26
CA ARG A 266 1.62 17.29 -17.50
C ARG A 266 1.58 17.52 -15.99
N ALA A 267 1.02 16.57 -15.26
CA ALA A 267 1.25 16.38 -13.84
C ALA A 267 2.10 15.13 -13.63
N VAL A 268 2.73 15.00 -12.46
CA VAL A 268 3.62 13.87 -12.17
C VAL A 268 3.17 13.21 -10.86
N CYS A 269 2.94 11.91 -10.90
CA CYS A 269 2.84 11.12 -9.67
C CYS A 269 4.22 10.58 -9.32
N PHE A 270 4.64 10.66 -8.07
CA PHE A 270 5.90 10.06 -7.64
C PHE A 270 5.78 9.36 -6.29
N ASP A 271 6.67 8.41 -6.07
CA ASP A 271 6.76 7.58 -4.87
C ASP A 271 8.23 7.20 -4.65
N CYS A 272 8.65 7.17 -3.39
CA CYS A 272 10.01 6.89 -3.00
C CYS A 272 10.08 5.68 -2.06
N GLU A 273 11.13 4.90 -2.22
CA GLU A 273 11.48 3.84 -1.27
C GLU A 273 12.69 4.26 -0.45
N MET A 274 12.70 3.88 0.82
CA MET A 274 13.75 4.26 1.77
C MET A 274 14.40 3.06 2.46
N CYS A 275 15.69 3.22 2.77
CA CYS A 275 16.49 2.29 3.57
C CYS A 275 17.05 2.97 4.83
N TYR A 276 17.45 2.17 5.81
CA TYR A 276 18.15 2.65 6.99
C TYR A 276 19.66 2.64 6.78
N THR A 277 20.31 3.75 7.11
CA THR A 277 21.76 3.98 7.03
C THR A 277 22.29 4.52 8.36
N VAL A 278 23.59 4.79 8.42
CA VAL A 278 24.20 5.47 9.56
C VAL A 278 23.65 6.88 9.84
N HIS A 279 22.99 7.50 8.86
CA HIS A 279 22.40 8.84 8.96
C HIS A 279 20.88 8.82 9.19
N GLY A 280 20.29 7.64 9.31
CA GLY A 280 18.87 7.45 9.59
C GLY A 280 18.15 6.82 8.40
N LEU A 281 16.94 7.29 8.09
CA LEU A 281 16.16 6.79 6.96
C LEU A 281 16.46 7.64 5.71
N GLU A 282 17.06 7.03 4.68
CA GLU A 282 17.50 7.68 3.44
C GLU A 282 16.84 7.07 2.20
N LEU A 283 16.81 7.83 1.10
CA LEU A 283 16.28 7.41 -0.20
C LEU A 283 17.11 6.26 -0.80
N VAL A 284 16.44 5.22 -1.31
CA VAL A 284 17.07 4.10 -2.03
C VAL A 284 16.47 3.81 -3.40
N ARG A 285 15.26 4.30 -3.68
CA ARG A 285 14.64 4.25 -5.01
C ARG A 285 13.69 5.43 -5.18
N ILE A 286 13.65 6.00 -6.36
CA ILE A 286 12.68 7.02 -6.74
C ILE A 286 11.97 6.62 -8.03
N THR A 287 10.65 6.73 -8.02
CA THR A 287 9.81 6.45 -9.18
C THR A 287 8.90 7.64 -9.47
N ALA A 288 8.86 8.09 -10.72
CA ALA A 288 7.96 9.12 -11.19
C ALA A 288 7.21 8.64 -12.45
N THR A 289 5.92 8.95 -12.52
CA THR A 289 5.04 8.58 -13.63
C THR A 289 4.25 9.80 -14.11
N ALA A 290 4.06 9.92 -15.42
CA ALA A 290 3.23 10.95 -16.01
C ALA A 290 1.76 10.70 -15.65
N TRP A 291 1.06 11.74 -15.24
CA TRP A 291 -0.37 11.71 -15.00
C TRP A 291 -1.10 12.54 -16.06
N PRO A 292 -2.22 12.05 -16.63
CA PRO A 292 -3.00 10.87 -16.24
C PRO A 292 -2.63 9.57 -16.98
N THR A 293 -1.60 9.56 -17.83
CA THR A 293 -1.29 8.42 -18.72
C THR A 293 -0.74 7.20 -17.98
N GLY A 294 -0.05 7.42 -16.86
CA GLY A 294 0.63 6.39 -16.07
C GLY A 294 1.98 5.93 -16.66
N GLU A 295 2.50 6.64 -17.67
CA GLU A 295 3.79 6.35 -18.28
C GLU A 295 4.93 6.58 -17.27
N GLU A 296 5.87 5.64 -17.18
CA GLU A 296 7.05 5.77 -16.33
C GLU A 296 8.00 6.82 -16.91
N LEU A 297 8.27 7.87 -16.13
CA LEU A 297 9.21 8.95 -16.49
C LEU A 297 10.59 8.75 -15.85
N LEU A 298 10.61 8.18 -14.64
CA LEU A 298 11.81 7.90 -13.88
C LEU A 298 11.56 6.67 -13.03
N ASP A 299 12.48 5.72 -13.02
CA ASP A 299 12.50 4.62 -12.06
C ASP A 299 13.96 4.19 -11.88
N VAL A 300 14.61 4.68 -10.83
CA VAL A 300 16.03 4.45 -10.57
C VAL A 300 16.27 4.10 -9.11
N LEU A 301 17.23 3.22 -8.89
CA LEU A 301 17.83 3.03 -7.57
C LEU A 301 18.73 4.22 -7.25
N VAL A 302 18.89 4.50 -5.97
CA VAL A 302 19.68 5.61 -5.47
C VAL A 302 20.70 5.07 -4.50
N GLN A 303 21.97 5.41 -4.70
CA GLN A 303 23.01 5.18 -3.71
C GLN A 303 22.82 6.18 -2.55
N PRO A 304 22.50 5.73 -1.32
CA PRO A 304 22.36 6.61 -0.17
C PRO A 304 23.71 7.24 0.22
N VAL A 305 23.69 8.34 0.99
CA VAL A 305 24.90 8.99 1.46
C VAL A 305 25.59 8.16 2.54
N GLY A 306 24.82 7.66 3.51
CA GLY A 306 25.33 6.84 4.60
C GLY A 306 25.49 5.37 4.23
N GLU A 307 26.36 4.66 4.96
CA GLU A 307 26.48 3.21 4.86
C GLU A 307 25.17 2.53 5.27
N ILE A 308 24.69 1.64 4.42
CA ILE A 308 23.40 0.95 4.60
C ILE A 308 23.50 -0.05 5.76
N LEU A 309 22.57 0.09 6.71
CA LEU A 309 22.38 -0.84 7.84
C LEU A 309 21.32 -1.89 7.52
N ASP A 310 20.26 -1.47 6.83
CA ASP A 310 19.11 -2.31 6.48
C ASP A 310 18.36 -1.68 5.30
N LEU A 311 18.25 -2.41 4.18
CA LEU A 311 17.51 -1.97 2.98
C LEU A 311 16.01 -1.83 3.20
N ASN A 312 15.49 -2.33 4.33
CA ASN A 312 14.08 -2.32 4.67
C ASN A 312 13.22 -3.04 3.61
N SER A 313 13.78 -4.07 2.95
CA SER A 313 13.29 -4.71 1.71
C SER A 313 11.83 -5.18 1.74
N ARG A 314 11.31 -5.52 2.92
CA ARG A 314 9.89 -5.84 3.11
C ARG A 314 8.97 -4.70 2.70
N TYR A 315 9.41 -3.47 2.93
CA TYR A 315 8.68 -2.26 2.61
C TYR A 315 9.22 -1.69 1.30
N SER A 316 10.54 -1.47 1.21
CA SER A 316 11.17 -0.80 0.07
C SER A 316 11.12 -1.58 -1.25
N GLY A 317 10.92 -2.89 -1.19
CA GLY A 317 11.03 -3.75 -2.38
C GLY A 317 12.44 -3.87 -2.96
N VAL A 318 13.43 -3.19 -2.39
CA VAL A 318 14.84 -3.20 -2.82
C VAL A 318 15.62 -4.23 -2.01
N TRP A 319 16.24 -5.17 -2.71
CA TRP A 319 17.05 -6.24 -2.13
C TRP A 319 18.55 -6.01 -2.35
N PRO A 320 19.43 -6.62 -1.54
CA PRO A 320 20.89 -6.49 -1.72
C PRO A 320 21.35 -6.81 -3.15
N GLU A 321 20.72 -7.79 -3.78
CA GLU A 321 21.01 -8.19 -5.17
C GLU A 321 20.64 -7.11 -6.18
N ASP A 322 19.57 -6.34 -5.93
CA ASP A 322 19.17 -5.24 -6.82
C ASP A 322 20.24 -4.15 -6.80
N MET A 323 20.73 -3.77 -5.62
CA MET A 323 21.82 -2.79 -5.47
C MET A 323 23.14 -3.29 -6.08
N ALA A 324 23.47 -4.57 -5.87
CA ALA A 324 24.73 -5.15 -6.35
C ALA A 324 24.78 -5.36 -7.87
N THR A 325 23.64 -5.56 -8.51
CA THR A 325 23.55 -5.84 -9.96
C THR A 325 23.09 -4.65 -10.80
N ALA A 326 22.72 -3.54 -10.15
CA ALA A 326 22.29 -2.33 -10.84
C ALA A 326 23.40 -1.75 -11.71
N GLU A 327 23.01 -1.27 -12.89
CA GLU A 327 23.93 -0.63 -13.82
C GLU A 327 24.01 0.88 -13.49
N PRO A 328 25.21 1.48 -13.42
CA PRO A 328 25.32 2.92 -13.16
C PRO A 328 24.52 3.72 -14.18
N TRP A 329 23.72 4.66 -13.71
CA TRP A 329 22.99 5.59 -14.56
C TRP A 329 23.99 6.53 -15.26
N THR A 330 23.83 6.74 -16.57
CA THR A 330 24.62 7.71 -17.33
C THR A 330 23.69 8.58 -18.17
N ALA A 331 24.02 9.88 -18.27
CA ALA A 331 23.22 10.86 -19.01
C ALA A 331 23.18 10.67 -20.54
N LYS A 332 23.88 9.65 -21.07
CA LYS A 332 24.14 9.47 -22.51
C LYS A 332 23.21 8.49 -23.23
N GLU A 333 22.18 7.99 -22.57
CA GLU A 333 21.21 7.11 -23.20
C GLU A 333 19.82 7.73 -23.10
N GLU A 334 19.29 8.19 -24.24
CA GLU A 334 17.86 8.48 -24.36
C GLU A 334 17.09 7.18 -24.05
N ASP A 335 16.27 7.19 -23.01
CA ASP A 335 15.29 6.14 -22.82
C ASP A 335 14.39 6.07 -24.07
N PRO A 336 14.05 4.88 -24.57
CA PRO A 336 13.32 4.75 -25.81
C PRO A 336 11.98 5.46 -25.72
N THR A 337 11.75 6.39 -26.64
CA THR A 337 10.51 7.18 -26.70
C THR A 337 9.28 6.26 -26.87
N PRO A 338 8.08 6.68 -26.43
CA PRO A 338 6.84 5.92 -26.60
C PRO A 338 6.53 5.51 -28.06
N ALA A 339 7.05 6.25 -29.03
CA ALA A 339 6.95 5.94 -30.45
C ALA A 339 7.80 4.70 -30.84
N GLN A 340 8.96 4.51 -30.22
CA GLN A 340 9.85 3.37 -30.45
C GLN A 340 9.32 2.09 -29.79
N ALA A 341 8.64 2.21 -28.63
CA ALA A 341 8.04 1.08 -27.92
C ALA A 341 6.85 0.42 -28.65
N LYS A 342 6.14 1.16 -29.52
CA LYS A 342 5.01 0.64 -30.32
C LYS A 342 5.44 -0.26 -31.49
N ASN A 343 6.71 -0.18 -31.91
CA ASN A 343 7.23 -0.96 -33.04
C ASN A 343 7.89 -2.28 -32.65
N MET A 344 7.93 -2.63 -31.36
CA MET A 344 8.47 -3.90 -30.89
C MET A 344 7.34 -4.90 -30.63
N ALA A 345 7.09 -5.77 -31.61
CA ALA A 345 6.25 -6.94 -31.43
C ALA A 345 6.81 -7.80 -30.27
N SER A 346 5.99 -8.07 -29.27
CA SER A 346 6.35 -8.72 -28.01
C SER A 346 7.01 -10.11 -28.17
N PRO A 347 8.18 -10.33 -27.55
CA PRO A 347 8.45 -11.52 -26.77
C PRO A 347 8.47 -11.15 -25.27
N LYS A 348 8.35 -12.15 -24.38
CA LYS A 348 8.38 -12.00 -22.91
C LYS A 348 9.51 -11.04 -22.49
N LYS A 349 9.16 -9.87 -21.95
CA LYS A 349 10.15 -8.86 -21.53
C LYS A 349 11.11 -9.49 -20.51
N PRO A 350 12.43 -9.55 -20.76
CA PRO A 350 13.39 -9.81 -19.69
C PRO A 350 13.22 -8.73 -18.62
N LYS A 351 13.45 -9.07 -17.35
CA LYS A 351 13.44 -8.07 -16.26
C LYS A 351 14.41 -6.94 -16.66
N LYS A 352 13.89 -5.73 -16.84
CA LYS A 352 14.69 -4.51 -17.05
C LYS A 352 15.66 -4.45 -15.88
N LYS A 353 16.98 -4.49 -16.15
CA LYS A 353 17.96 -4.25 -15.09
C LYS A 353 17.79 -2.80 -14.64
N MET A 354 17.73 -2.61 -13.32
CA MET A 354 17.58 -1.28 -12.74
C MET A 354 18.85 -0.46 -12.94
N LYS A 355 18.69 0.84 -13.21
CA LYS A 355 19.80 1.80 -13.18
C LYS A 355 19.94 2.36 -11.78
N ILE A 356 21.17 2.65 -11.34
CA ILE A 356 21.46 3.29 -10.04
C ILE A 356 22.16 4.63 -10.23
N VAL A 357 21.65 5.68 -9.58
CA VAL A 357 22.31 6.99 -9.53
C VAL A 357 23.27 7.08 -8.34
N SER A 358 24.30 7.90 -8.48
CA SER A 358 25.42 7.98 -7.53
C SER A 358 25.11 8.66 -6.20
N SER A 359 24.03 9.44 -6.11
CA SER A 359 23.62 10.11 -4.87
C SER A 359 22.14 10.52 -4.90
N PRO A 360 21.54 10.84 -3.73
CA PRO A 360 20.19 11.41 -3.67
C PRO A 360 20.08 12.79 -4.34
N GLU A 361 21.17 13.54 -4.41
CA GLU A 361 21.23 14.82 -5.14
C GLU A 361 21.07 14.60 -6.65
N VAL A 362 21.76 13.63 -7.23
CA VAL A 362 21.56 13.27 -8.65
C VAL A 362 20.13 12.79 -8.89
N ALA A 363 19.56 11.99 -7.98
CA ALA A 363 18.16 11.57 -8.08
C ALA A 363 17.20 12.76 -8.09
N ARG A 364 17.43 13.75 -7.22
CA ARG A 364 16.68 15.01 -7.15
C ARG A 364 16.81 15.81 -8.44
N ASP A 365 18.01 15.94 -8.99
CA ASP A 365 18.25 16.69 -10.23
C ASP A 365 17.56 16.02 -11.44
N LEU A 366 17.55 14.68 -11.49
CA LEU A 366 16.76 13.95 -12.49
C LEU A 366 15.27 14.25 -12.35
N LEU A 367 14.73 14.29 -11.14
CA LEU A 367 13.34 14.68 -10.94
C LEU A 367 13.11 16.13 -11.39
N PHE A 368 13.98 17.06 -11.02
CA PHE A 368 13.92 18.47 -11.45
C PHE A 368 14.02 18.65 -12.97
N SER A 369 14.67 17.74 -13.69
CA SER A 369 14.64 17.74 -15.16
C SER A 369 13.25 17.46 -15.74
N LEU A 370 12.37 16.81 -14.97
CA LEU A 370 11.04 16.37 -15.38
C LEU A 370 9.91 17.29 -14.88
N ILE A 371 10.15 18.10 -13.85
CA ILE A 371 9.15 18.96 -13.19
C ILE A 371 9.63 20.42 -13.09
N GLY A 372 8.68 21.35 -13.05
CA GLY A 372 8.91 22.75 -12.66
C GLY A 372 8.00 23.14 -11.48
N PRO A 373 8.08 24.38 -10.96
CA PRO A 373 7.30 24.80 -9.80
C PRO A 373 5.79 24.70 -10.02
N ASP A 374 5.33 24.88 -11.25
CA ASP A 374 3.90 24.82 -11.62
C ASP A 374 3.41 23.41 -11.99
N THR A 375 4.30 22.40 -11.98
CA THR A 375 3.95 21.01 -12.32
C THR A 375 3.30 20.32 -11.13
N PRO A 376 2.00 19.97 -11.16
CA PRO A 376 1.36 19.35 -10.01
C PRO A 376 2.00 18.00 -9.67
N LEU A 377 2.46 17.87 -8.43
CA LEU A 377 3.14 16.69 -7.92
C LEU A 377 2.20 15.88 -7.02
N ILE A 378 1.87 14.66 -7.44
CA ILE A 378 0.84 13.80 -6.84
C ILE A 378 1.48 12.64 -6.07
N GLY A 379 0.94 12.31 -4.89
CA GLY A 379 1.35 11.11 -4.16
C GLY A 379 0.49 10.81 -2.93
N HIS A 380 0.98 9.96 -2.04
CA HIS A 380 0.27 9.50 -0.84
C HIS A 380 1.11 9.63 0.42
N GLY A 381 0.86 10.67 1.22
CA GLY A 381 1.71 10.96 2.38
C GLY A 381 3.09 11.46 1.94
N LEU A 382 3.06 12.41 1.00
CA LEU A 382 4.22 12.96 0.29
C LEU A 382 5.25 13.60 1.21
N GLU A 383 4.92 13.88 2.48
CA GLU A 383 5.90 14.45 3.38
C GLU A 383 7.10 13.51 3.59
N ASN A 384 6.92 12.18 3.55
CA ASN A 384 8.07 11.28 3.68
C ASN A 384 8.92 11.28 2.41
N ASP A 385 8.29 11.27 1.23
CA ASP A 385 8.95 11.29 -0.07
C ASP A 385 9.69 12.60 -0.32
N LEU A 386 9.03 13.74 -0.09
CA LEU A 386 9.63 15.06 -0.23
C LEU A 386 10.80 15.26 0.75
N ASN A 387 10.64 14.76 1.98
CA ASN A 387 11.73 14.76 2.93
C ASN A 387 12.87 13.87 2.42
N SER A 388 12.64 12.62 2.01
CA SER A 388 13.72 11.70 1.60
C SER A 388 14.52 12.21 0.41
N VAL A 389 13.87 12.85 -0.58
CA VAL A 389 14.51 13.46 -1.76
C VAL A 389 15.04 14.88 -1.48
N ARG A 390 14.66 15.50 -0.34
CA ARG A 390 15.06 16.86 0.06
C ARG A 390 14.59 17.93 -0.94
N ILE A 391 13.28 17.94 -1.20
CA ILE A 391 12.64 18.89 -2.13
C ILE A 391 11.58 19.73 -1.41
N VAL A 392 11.56 21.03 -1.70
CA VAL A 392 10.43 21.92 -1.44
C VAL A 392 9.74 22.21 -2.77
N HIS A 393 8.47 21.84 -2.87
CA HIS A 393 7.70 21.94 -4.11
C HIS A 393 6.36 22.64 -3.83
N PRO A 394 5.97 23.67 -4.59
CA PRO A 394 4.80 24.48 -4.24
C PRO A 394 3.46 23.86 -4.70
N THR A 395 3.42 23.15 -5.82
CA THR A 395 2.17 22.57 -6.36
C THR A 395 1.98 21.10 -5.99
N ILE A 396 1.77 20.82 -4.70
CA ILE A 396 1.58 19.46 -4.19
C ILE A 396 0.10 19.05 -4.21
N ILE A 397 -0.17 17.79 -4.55
CA ILE A 397 -1.48 17.13 -4.42
C ILE A 397 -1.29 15.84 -3.62
N ASP A 398 -1.53 15.91 -2.31
CA ASP A 398 -1.40 14.75 -1.43
C ASP A 398 -2.75 14.05 -1.19
N THR A 399 -2.84 12.78 -1.57
CA THR A 399 -4.05 11.99 -1.38
C THR A 399 -4.44 11.80 0.09
N VAL A 400 -3.50 11.88 1.05
CA VAL A 400 -3.82 11.87 2.50
C VAL A 400 -4.62 13.11 2.88
N LEU A 401 -4.34 14.25 2.26
CA LEU A 401 -5.03 15.52 2.49
C LEU A 401 -6.35 15.59 1.70
N LEU A 402 -6.40 15.00 0.49
CA LEU A 402 -7.64 14.91 -0.30
C LEU A 402 -8.68 13.94 0.26
N PHE A 403 -8.22 12.90 0.96
CA PHE A 403 -9.06 11.87 1.59
C PHE A 403 -8.76 11.80 3.09
N PRO A 404 -9.12 12.84 3.87
CA PRO A 404 -8.75 12.95 5.26
C PRO A 404 -9.35 11.84 6.11
N HIS A 405 -8.61 11.41 7.14
CA HIS A 405 -9.18 10.55 8.16
C HIS A 405 -10.15 11.35 9.04
N LYS A 406 -11.24 10.72 9.49
CA LYS A 406 -12.27 11.34 10.36
C LYS A 406 -11.78 11.95 11.69
N HIS A 407 -10.56 11.61 12.13
CA HIS A 407 -9.94 12.17 13.33
C HIS A 407 -8.87 13.23 13.01
N GLY A 408 -8.74 13.62 11.74
CA GLY A 408 -7.68 14.51 11.27
C GLY A 408 -6.27 13.91 11.39
N LEU A 409 -5.27 14.71 11.02
CA LEU A 409 -3.87 14.38 11.22
C LEU A 409 -3.56 14.30 12.73
N PRO A 410 -2.65 13.41 13.17
CA PRO A 410 -1.75 12.57 12.36
C PRO A 410 -2.36 11.23 11.90
N TYR A 411 -3.66 10.98 12.14
CA TYR A 411 -4.30 9.77 11.64
C TYR A 411 -4.54 9.86 10.13
N ARG A 412 -4.25 8.78 9.41
CA ARG A 412 -4.31 8.75 7.94
C ARG A 412 -4.99 7.49 7.44
N GLN A 413 -5.64 7.62 6.30
CA GLN A 413 -6.13 6.47 5.54
C GLN A 413 -4.98 5.90 4.72
N GLY A 414 -4.74 4.59 4.79
CA GLY A 414 -3.66 3.97 4.00
C GLY A 414 -4.05 3.79 2.53
N LEU A 415 -3.10 3.95 1.62
CA LEU A 415 -3.30 3.82 0.16
C LEU A 415 -4.04 2.54 -0.22
N LYS A 416 -3.56 1.37 0.25
CA LYS A 416 -4.20 0.07 0.03
C LYS A 416 -5.66 0.01 0.47
N MET A 417 -6.01 0.71 1.55
CA MET A 417 -7.38 0.78 2.05
C MET A 417 -8.25 1.71 1.20
N LEU A 418 -7.72 2.87 0.77
CA LEU A 418 -8.42 3.79 -0.13
C LEU A 418 -8.69 3.14 -1.49
N MET A 419 -7.69 2.48 -2.08
CA MET A 419 -7.83 1.76 -3.35
C MET A 419 -8.89 0.68 -3.29
N ASP A 420 -8.91 -0.10 -2.20
CA ASP A 420 -9.89 -1.14 -2.00
C ASP A 420 -11.30 -0.58 -1.77
N THR A 421 -11.42 0.46 -0.96
CA THR A 421 -12.73 0.98 -0.54
C THR A 421 -13.39 1.82 -1.63
N LEU A 422 -12.61 2.66 -2.32
CA LEU A 422 -13.13 3.67 -3.26
C LEU A 422 -13.12 3.17 -4.71
N LEU A 423 -12.12 2.37 -5.08
CA LEU A 423 -11.93 1.88 -6.46
C LEU A 423 -12.13 0.37 -6.60
N ASN A 424 -12.36 -0.35 -5.51
CA ASN A 424 -12.46 -1.81 -5.50
C ASN A 424 -11.26 -2.48 -6.21
N ARG A 425 -10.07 -1.90 -6.00
CA ARG A 425 -8.81 -2.41 -6.56
C ARG A 425 -7.87 -2.77 -5.41
N LYS A 426 -7.35 -3.99 -5.45
CA LYS A 426 -6.28 -4.42 -4.55
C LYS A 426 -4.94 -4.07 -5.21
N ILE A 427 -4.07 -3.40 -4.45
CA ILE A 427 -2.68 -3.13 -4.80
C ILE A 427 -1.78 -3.88 -3.81
N GLN A 428 -0.49 -4.04 -4.14
CA GLN A 428 0.50 -4.69 -3.29
C GLN A 428 0.02 -6.09 -2.84
N VAL A 429 -0.40 -6.92 -3.81
CA VAL A 429 -0.91 -8.26 -3.55
C VAL A 429 0.26 -9.24 -3.48
N GLU A 430 0.58 -9.71 -2.28
CA GLU A 430 1.58 -10.77 -2.08
C GLU A 430 1.15 -12.04 -2.82
N THR A 431 1.92 -12.42 -3.84
CA THR A 431 1.66 -13.63 -4.63
C THR A 431 2.68 -14.70 -4.20
N SER A 432 2.20 -15.85 -3.72
CA SER A 432 3.01 -17.07 -3.52
C SER A 432 4.05 -17.07 -2.38
N GLY A 433 3.71 -16.57 -1.18
CA GLY A 433 4.47 -16.84 0.05
C GLY A 433 5.89 -16.25 0.11
N LYS A 434 6.30 -15.48 -0.90
CA LYS A 434 7.49 -14.63 -0.86
C LYS A 434 7.04 -13.22 -0.48
N VAL A 435 7.77 -12.59 0.45
CA VAL A 435 7.59 -11.17 0.75
C VAL A 435 8.02 -10.40 -0.49
N GLN A 436 7.05 -10.00 -1.31
CA GLN A 436 7.26 -9.06 -2.40
C GLN A 436 7.05 -7.68 -1.77
N GLY A 437 8.12 -6.89 -1.65
CA GLY A 437 8.02 -5.53 -1.10
C GLY A 437 7.15 -4.63 -1.97
N HIS A 438 7.05 -3.35 -1.62
CA HIS A 438 6.20 -2.44 -2.38
C HIS A 438 6.76 -2.20 -3.79
N ASP A 439 5.85 -1.91 -4.72
CA ASP A 439 6.17 -1.50 -6.08
C ASP A 439 5.81 -0.02 -6.20
N SER A 440 6.81 0.84 -6.01
CA SER A 440 6.66 2.31 -6.10
C SER A 440 5.98 2.78 -7.37
N ALA A 441 6.12 2.07 -8.50
CA ALA A 441 5.42 2.42 -9.73
C ALA A 441 3.91 2.12 -9.63
N GLU A 442 3.52 1.01 -8.98
CA GLU A 442 2.12 0.71 -8.68
C GLU A 442 1.53 1.76 -7.73
N ASP A 443 2.28 2.13 -6.70
CA ASP A 443 1.83 3.08 -5.67
C ASP A 443 1.68 4.50 -6.22
N ALA A 444 2.64 5.00 -7.03
CA ALA A 444 2.53 6.28 -7.72
C ALA A 444 1.29 6.35 -8.65
N ARG A 445 1.05 5.29 -9.44
CA ARG A 445 -0.15 5.20 -10.30
C ARG A 445 -1.43 5.12 -9.48
N ALA A 446 -1.42 4.39 -8.36
CA ALA A 446 -2.58 4.28 -7.47
C ALA A 446 -2.95 5.62 -6.83
N ALA A 447 -1.97 6.40 -6.38
CA ALA A 447 -2.20 7.77 -5.92
C ALA A 447 -2.80 8.64 -7.02
N GLY A 448 -2.27 8.55 -8.24
CA GLY A 448 -2.81 9.22 -9.43
C GLY A 448 -4.27 8.86 -9.73
N ASP A 449 -4.64 7.59 -9.60
CA ASP A 449 -6.02 7.15 -9.80
C ASP A 449 -6.97 7.69 -8.72
N LEU A 450 -6.52 7.81 -7.47
CA LEU A 450 -7.31 8.45 -6.42
C LEU A 450 -7.53 9.94 -6.70
N VAL A 451 -6.50 10.65 -7.18
CA VAL A 451 -6.65 12.05 -7.62
C VAL A 451 -7.62 12.15 -8.78
N ARG A 452 -7.53 11.25 -9.76
CA ARG A 452 -8.45 11.21 -10.91
C ARG A 452 -9.90 10.93 -10.48
N LEU A 453 -10.11 10.09 -9.47
CA LEU A 453 -11.43 9.88 -8.86
C LEU A 453 -11.95 11.17 -8.24
N LYS A 454 -11.14 11.85 -7.42
CA LYS A 454 -11.51 13.12 -6.77
C LYS A 454 -11.83 14.19 -7.81
N LEU A 455 -11.05 14.27 -8.88
CA LEU A 455 -11.27 15.18 -9.99
C LEU A 455 -12.59 14.89 -10.73
N SER A 456 -12.96 13.63 -10.91
CA SER A 456 -14.27 13.26 -11.47
C SER A 456 -15.42 13.75 -10.61
N GLU A 457 -15.29 13.69 -9.30
CA GLU A 457 -16.29 14.18 -8.33
C GLU A 457 -16.37 15.70 -8.34
N GLU A 458 -15.22 16.38 -8.33
CA GLU A 458 -15.15 17.84 -8.39
C GLU A 458 -15.73 18.37 -9.70
N TRP A 459 -15.41 17.74 -10.82
CA TRP A 459 -15.95 18.14 -12.12
C TRP A 459 -17.49 18.02 -12.17
N LYS A 460 -18.05 16.95 -11.57
CA LYS A 460 -19.51 16.82 -11.44
C LYS A 460 -20.11 17.94 -10.58
N SER A 461 -19.45 18.27 -9.48
CA SER A 461 -19.83 19.40 -8.61
C SER A 461 -19.81 20.74 -9.37
N MET A 462 -18.73 21.03 -10.10
CA MET A 462 -18.61 22.24 -10.92
C MET A 462 -19.69 22.33 -12.00
N LYS A 463 -20.01 21.23 -12.69
CA LYS A 463 -21.12 21.19 -13.66
C LYS A 463 -22.46 21.53 -12.99
N MET A 464 -22.73 21.01 -11.79
CA MET A 464 -23.94 21.35 -11.04
C MET A 464 -23.98 22.83 -10.65
N LYS A 465 -22.83 23.44 -10.38
CA LYS A 465 -22.67 24.88 -10.16
C LYS A 465 -22.74 25.72 -11.45
N GLY A 466 -22.94 25.10 -12.62
CA GLY A 466 -23.14 25.80 -13.89
C GLY A 466 -21.88 26.02 -14.74
N TRP A 467 -20.75 25.41 -14.38
CA TRP A 467 -19.55 25.41 -15.23
C TRP A 467 -19.78 24.62 -16.51
N LYS A 468 -19.19 25.10 -17.60
CA LYS A 468 -19.30 24.47 -18.93
C LYS A 468 -17.93 24.32 -19.56
N LEU A 469 -17.81 23.33 -20.44
CA LEU A 469 -16.65 23.17 -21.31
C LEU A 469 -17.03 23.75 -22.67
N VAL A 470 -16.44 24.88 -23.06
CA VAL A 470 -16.71 25.57 -24.33
C VAL A 470 -15.39 25.76 -25.06
N GLY A 471 -15.28 25.27 -26.29
CA GLY A 471 -14.02 25.40 -27.07
C GLY A 471 -12.82 24.67 -26.47
N GLY A 472 -13.02 23.77 -25.50
CA GLY A 472 -11.93 23.09 -24.78
C GLY A 472 -11.53 23.76 -23.46
N GLU A 473 -12.09 24.92 -23.14
CA GLU A 473 -11.81 25.67 -21.92
C GLU A 473 -12.95 25.57 -20.89
N PHE A 474 -12.58 25.64 -19.60
CA PHE A 474 -13.53 25.64 -18.49
C PHE A 474 -14.08 27.05 -18.26
N VAL A 475 -15.37 27.24 -18.51
CA VAL A 475 -16.05 28.53 -18.37
C VAL A 475 -16.96 28.51 -17.15
N ALA A 476 -16.75 29.48 -16.25
CA ALA A 476 -17.56 29.67 -15.05
C ALA A 476 -18.99 30.15 -15.40
N PRO A 477 -19.98 29.87 -14.54
CA PRO A 477 -21.33 30.42 -14.67
C PRO A 477 -21.26 31.96 -14.71
N GLY A 478 -21.81 32.57 -15.76
CA GLY A 478 -21.78 34.04 -15.96
C GLY A 478 -20.76 34.55 -16.98
N GLY A 479 -20.00 33.67 -17.65
CA GLY A 479 -19.31 34.01 -18.90
C GLY A 479 -18.01 34.81 -18.80
N LYS A 480 -17.43 34.96 -17.60
CA LYS A 480 -16.05 35.47 -17.47
C LYS A 480 -15.10 34.29 -17.30
N ALA A 481 -14.37 33.97 -18.37
CA ALA A 481 -13.12 33.22 -18.24
C ALA A 481 -12.20 34.06 -17.35
N ARG A 482 -11.76 33.50 -16.23
CA ARG A 482 -10.83 34.15 -15.32
C ARG A 482 -9.49 33.46 -15.54
N ASP A 483 -8.49 34.24 -15.95
CA ASP A 483 -7.12 33.79 -16.20
C ASP A 483 -6.31 33.54 -14.90
N ASP A 484 -6.95 33.51 -13.72
CA ASP A 484 -6.31 33.28 -12.43
C ASP A 484 -6.57 31.86 -11.89
N LEU A 485 -5.87 30.87 -12.47
CA LEU A 485 -5.77 29.48 -11.96
C LEU A 485 -4.97 29.37 -10.65
N THR A 486 -5.03 30.37 -9.77
CA THR A 486 -4.45 30.34 -8.42
C THR A 486 -5.49 29.83 -7.44
N GLY A 487 -5.45 28.53 -7.13
CA GLY A 487 -6.38 27.87 -6.22
C GLY A 487 -6.19 28.30 -4.76
N GLN A 488 -7.30 28.49 -4.05
CA GLN A 488 -7.35 28.32 -2.61
C GLN A 488 -8.50 27.37 -2.28
N LEU A 489 -8.25 26.41 -1.38
CA LEU A 489 -9.31 25.67 -0.70
C LEU A 489 -10.17 26.68 0.07
N THR A 490 -11.44 26.81 -0.31
CA THR A 490 -12.37 27.69 0.42
C THR A 490 -12.74 27.07 1.76
N SER A 491 -12.99 27.91 2.76
CA SER A 491 -13.45 27.49 4.10
C SER A 491 -14.67 26.58 4.05
N GLU A 492 -15.52 26.74 3.03
CA GLU A 492 -16.71 25.94 2.77
C GLU A 492 -16.39 24.44 2.53
N PHE A 493 -15.20 24.12 1.99
CA PHE A 493 -14.75 22.73 1.82
C PHE A 493 -14.25 22.13 3.14
N LEU A 494 -13.61 22.94 3.99
CA LEU A 494 -13.15 22.51 5.33
C LEU A 494 -14.32 22.31 6.29
N GLU A 495 -15.36 23.14 6.19
CA GLU A 495 -16.57 23.03 7.00
C GLU A 495 -17.43 21.82 6.60
N ALA A 496 -17.47 21.45 5.32
CA ALA A 496 -18.16 20.25 4.85
C ALA A 496 -17.49 18.93 5.29
N ALA A 497 -16.21 18.98 5.71
CA ALA A 497 -15.46 17.83 6.23
C ALA A 497 -15.57 17.66 7.76
N ALA A 498 -16.26 18.58 8.46
CA ALA A 498 -16.40 18.60 9.91
C ALA A 498 -17.70 17.95 10.45
N LEU A 499 -18.31 17.01 9.70
CA LEU A 499 -19.45 16.19 10.14
C LEU A 499 -19.15 14.69 10.13
#